data_AF-A0A4Z0V183-F1
#
_entry.id   AF-A0A4Z0V183-F1
#
_cell.length_a   1.000
_cell.length_b   1.000
_cell.length_c   1.000
_cell.angle_alpha   90.00
_cell.angle_beta   90.00
_cell.angle_gamma   90.00
#
_symmetry.space_group_name_H-M   'P 1'
#
loop_
_entity.id
_entity.type
_entity.pdbx_description
1 polymer ?
#
loop_
_entity_poly.entity_id
_entity_poly.type
_entity_poly.pdbx_seq_one_letter_code
_entity_poly.pdbx_strand_id
1 'polypeptide(L)'
;MSYKYRKSSRRKSSRKSLSSLILTFVLLGCFWVANTLTCCNNPEPEMQQVPGEYGNLMKVVTNPDVPSQLKSYTGMDVSFNADCHIPNWVSWELTEEKTNGTVPRGDEFFVDPEIKGCAYDYDYRGSGYDRGHMAPAGDMKWSQKAMDECFSFANMCPQLHSLNNGSWKSLEEKCRTWAQIDGKIYIVCGPIMDETPLEYIGDSKVWVPRRFFKVIIAPYSTPARGIGFIMPNGTVVGGMQNCAVSIDEVEKLTGHDFFSTLPDDVEEQIESQCNFHQWSTLKK
;
A
#
# COMPACT_ATOMS: atom_id res chain seq x y z
N MET A 1 -43.62 95.88 -11.44
CA MET A 1 -42.41 96.32 -12.19
C MET A 1 -41.21 95.53 -11.70
N SER A 2 -40.57 94.82 -12.64
CA SER A 2 -39.21 94.26 -12.66
C SER A 2 -38.52 93.65 -11.41
N TYR A 3 -38.34 92.33 -11.50
CA TYR A 3 -37.13 91.52 -11.21
C TYR A 3 -35.89 92.17 -10.56
N LYS A 4 -35.29 91.44 -9.59
CA LYS A 4 -34.00 90.74 -9.83
C LYS A 4 -33.63 89.68 -8.78
N TYR A 5 -33.17 88.56 -9.32
CA TYR A 5 -32.66 87.33 -8.70
C TYR A 5 -31.22 87.49 -8.18
N ARG A 6 -30.84 86.69 -7.16
CA ARG A 6 -29.44 86.28 -6.92
C ARG A 6 -29.37 84.78 -6.62
N LYS A 7 -28.62 84.07 -7.46
CA LYS A 7 -28.37 82.61 -7.43
C LYS A 7 -27.37 82.25 -6.32
N SER A 8 -27.57 81.09 -5.70
CA SER A 8 -26.58 80.37 -4.88
C SER A 8 -26.73 78.88 -5.18
N SER A 9 -25.69 78.24 -5.73
CA SER A 9 -25.67 76.82 -6.05
C SER A 9 -25.11 76.01 -4.88
N ARG A 10 -25.86 75.02 -4.39
CA ARG A 10 -25.32 73.93 -3.54
C ARG A 10 -25.41 72.61 -4.29
N ARG A 11 -24.25 71.99 -4.53
CA ARG A 11 -24.12 70.59 -4.98
C ARG A 11 -24.73 69.66 -3.92
N LYS A 12 -25.68 68.80 -4.31
CA LYS A 12 -26.10 67.63 -3.53
C LYS A 12 -25.33 66.41 -4.00
N SER A 13 -24.60 65.79 -3.08
CA SER A 13 -23.90 64.52 -3.22
C SER A 13 -24.89 63.38 -3.47
N SER A 14 -24.66 62.61 -4.54
CA SER A 14 -25.42 61.41 -4.90
C SER A 14 -25.05 60.24 -3.98
N ARG A 15 -25.80 60.05 -2.89
CA ARG A 15 -25.86 58.74 -2.19
C ARG A 15 -26.73 57.79 -3.01
N LYS A 16 -26.21 57.30 -4.13
CA LYS A 16 -26.79 56.12 -4.80
C LYS A 16 -25.99 54.89 -4.40
N SER A 17 -26.60 54.12 -3.49
CA SER A 17 -26.62 52.66 -3.48
C SER A 17 -25.32 51.91 -3.19
N LEU A 18 -24.71 52.16 -2.02
CA LEU A 18 -23.74 51.23 -1.42
C LEU A 18 -24.41 49.87 -1.07
N SER A 19 -25.72 49.88 -0.79
CA SER A 19 -26.51 48.69 -0.47
C SER A 19 -26.69 47.74 -1.66
N SER A 20 -26.85 48.26 -2.89
CA SER A 20 -27.02 47.39 -4.07
C SER A 20 -25.73 46.70 -4.49
N LEU A 21 -24.56 47.32 -4.25
CA LEU A 21 -23.26 46.70 -4.49
C LEU A 21 -22.95 45.61 -3.46
N ILE A 22 -23.24 45.86 -2.17
CA ILE A 22 -23.07 44.84 -1.13
C ILE A 22 -23.99 43.64 -1.40
N LEU A 23 -25.24 43.88 -1.80
CA LEU A 23 -26.18 42.80 -2.11
C LEU A 23 -25.73 41.96 -3.33
N THR A 24 -25.12 42.58 -4.34
CA THR A 24 -24.59 41.84 -5.50
C THR A 24 -23.35 41.03 -5.14
N PHE A 25 -22.44 41.54 -4.30
CA PHE A 25 -21.28 40.78 -3.83
C PHE A 25 -21.68 39.63 -2.89
N VAL A 26 -22.69 39.82 -2.03
CA VAL A 26 -23.24 38.75 -1.20
C VAL A 26 -23.90 37.67 -2.06
N LEU A 27 -24.68 38.04 -3.07
CA LEU A 27 -25.31 37.07 -3.97
C LEU A 27 -24.30 36.31 -4.83
N LEU A 28 -23.25 36.97 -5.34
CA LEU A 28 -22.16 36.31 -6.07
C LEU A 28 -21.33 35.40 -5.16
N GLY A 29 -21.06 35.82 -3.92
CA GLY A 29 -20.41 34.99 -2.91
C GLY A 29 -21.23 33.77 -2.52
N CYS A 30 -22.55 33.92 -2.33
CA CYS A 30 -23.46 32.81 -2.06
C CYS A 30 -23.58 31.87 -3.26
N PHE A 31 -23.54 32.37 -4.49
CA PHE A 31 -23.56 31.53 -5.69
C PHE A 31 -22.25 30.75 -5.88
N TRP A 32 -21.11 31.36 -5.57
CA TRP A 32 -19.81 30.68 -5.60
C TRP A 32 -19.70 29.63 -4.49
N VAL A 33 -20.14 29.96 -3.27
CA VAL A 33 -20.22 29.00 -2.14
C VAL A 33 -21.20 27.86 -2.44
N ALA A 34 -22.36 28.15 -3.03
CA ALA A 34 -23.32 27.13 -3.45
C ALA A 34 -22.73 26.21 -4.52
N ASN A 35 -22.04 26.75 -5.55
CA ASN A 35 -21.37 25.95 -6.57
C ASN A 35 -20.22 25.11 -5.98
N THR A 36 -19.40 25.66 -5.07
CA THR A 36 -18.38 24.85 -4.37
C THR A 36 -19.00 23.76 -3.50
N LEU A 37 -20.16 24.02 -2.86
CA LEU A 37 -20.93 23.04 -2.09
C LEU A 37 -21.63 22.00 -2.98
N THR A 38 -21.90 22.31 -4.25
CA THR A 38 -22.47 21.33 -5.20
C THR A 38 -21.37 20.44 -5.78
N CYS A 39 -20.15 20.93 -5.96
CA CYS A 39 -19.00 20.12 -6.38
C CYS A 39 -18.59 19.04 -5.34
N CYS A 40 -18.82 19.27 -4.05
CA CYS A 40 -18.56 18.28 -2.99
C CYS A 40 -19.76 17.39 -2.64
N ASN A 41 -20.86 17.49 -3.41
CA ASN A 41 -22.05 16.63 -3.28
C ASN A 41 -22.24 15.69 -4.48
N ASN A 42 -21.24 15.53 -5.35
CA ASN A 42 -21.25 14.36 -6.23
C ASN A 42 -21.15 13.13 -5.32
N PRO A 43 -22.12 12.20 -5.34
CA PRO A 43 -21.91 10.92 -4.70
C PRO A 43 -20.63 10.33 -5.32
N GLU A 44 -19.70 9.87 -4.46
CA GLU A 44 -18.62 8.99 -4.91
C GLU A 44 -19.26 7.91 -5.79
N PRO A 45 -18.69 7.62 -6.98
CA PRO A 45 -19.27 6.62 -7.86
C PRO A 45 -19.47 5.33 -7.05
N GLU A 46 -20.74 4.92 -6.94
CA GLU A 46 -21.13 3.74 -6.19
C GLU A 46 -20.55 2.54 -6.94
N MET A 47 -19.41 2.05 -6.45
CA MET A 47 -18.61 1.04 -7.12
C MET A 47 -19.42 -0.26 -7.18
N GLN A 48 -19.96 -0.56 -8.35
CA GLN A 48 -20.77 -1.75 -8.58
C GLN A 48 -19.85 -2.95 -8.44
N GLN A 49 -19.92 -3.64 -7.30
CA GLN A 49 -19.21 -4.89 -7.10
C GLN A 49 -19.70 -5.92 -8.11
N VAL A 50 -18.87 -6.26 -9.08
CA VAL A 50 -19.10 -7.40 -9.97
C VAL A 50 -18.18 -8.53 -9.50
N PRO A 51 -18.70 -9.54 -8.78
CA PRO A 51 -17.87 -10.63 -8.29
C PRO A 51 -17.32 -11.47 -9.45
N GLY A 52 -16.00 -11.58 -9.57
CA GLY A 52 -15.32 -12.58 -10.40
C GLY A 52 -14.57 -12.09 -11.65
N GLU A 53 -14.41 -10.79 -11.88
CA GLU A 53 -13.88 -10.25 -13.16
C GLU A 53 -12.42 -9.74 -13.15
N TYR A 54 -11.78 -9.53 -12.00
CA TYR A 54 -10.46 -8.86 -11.92
C TYR A 54 -9.24 -9.74 -12.26
N GLY A 55 -9.43 -10.87 -12.94
CA GLY A 55 -8.33 -11.77 -13.32
C GLY A 55 -7.52 -12.30 -12.12
N ASN A 56 -6.21 -12.50 -12.33
CA ASN A 56 -5.29 -12.92 -11.27
C ASN A 56 -4.66 -11.71 -10.57
N LEU A 57 -5.31 -11.24 -9.50
CA LEU A 57 -4.84 -10.13 -8.67
C LEU A 57 -3.53 -10.39 -7.91
N MET A 58 -3.02 -11.62 -7.92
CA MET A 58 -1.68 -11.90 -7.39
C MET A 58 -0.58 -11.64 -8.42
N LYS A 59 -0.93 -11.46 -9.71
CA LYS A 59 0.03 -11.20 -10.78
C LYS A 59 0.68 -9.83 -10.55
N VAL A 60 2.00 -9.81 -10.61
CA VAL A 60 2.81 -8.59 -10.59
C VAL A 60 3.60 -8.53 -11.89
N VAL A 61 3.60 -7.37 -12.55
CA VAL A 61 4.50 -7.09 -13.65
C VAL A 61 5.84 -6.67 -13.05
N THR A 62 6.78 -7.63 -12.99
CA THR A 62 8.12 -7.37 -12.45
C THR A 62 8.85 -6.34 -13.31
N ASN A 63 9.64 -5.49 -12.63
CA ASN A 63 10.55 -4.55 -13.28
C ASN A 63 11.43 -5.32 -14.28
N PRO A 64 11.42 -4.96 -15.58
CA PRO A 64 12.16 -5.70 -16.60
C PRO A 64 13.69 -5.60 -16.44
N ASP A 65 14.19 -4.64 -15.64
CA ASP A 65 15.61 -4.40 -15.42
C ASP A 65 16.23 -5.29 -14.33
N VAL A 66 15.43 -6.11 -13.62
CA VAL A 66 15.93 -7.04 -12.59
C VAL A 66 15.78 -8.50 -13.03
N PRO A 67 16.73 -9.38 -12.67
CA PRO A 67 16.58 -10.82 -12.91
C PRO A 67 15.40 -11.36 -12.10
N SER A 68 14.62 -12.25 -12.73
CA SER A 68 13.41 -12.81 -12.12
C SER A 68 13.25 -14.28 -12.46
N GLN A 69 13.19 -15.12 -11.42
CA GLN A 69 12.72 -16.49 -11.50
C GLN A 69 11.32 -16.56 -10.85
N LEU A 70 10.29 -16.85 -11.65
CA LEU A 70 8.93 -16.98 -11.15
C LEU A 70 8.68 -18.40 -10.63
N LYS A 71 8.10 -18.50 -9.44
CA LYS A 71 7.74 -19.78 -8.81
C LYS A 71 6.42 -19.64 -8.05
N SER A 72 5.51 -20.57 -8.32
CA SER A 72 4.26 -20.71 -7.57
C SER A 72 4.40 -21.81 -6.53
N TYR A 73 4.10 -21.46 -5.28
CA TYR A 73 3.92 -22.36 -4.15
C TYR A 73 2.43 -22.48 -3.82
N THR A 74 2.08 -23.35 -2.88
CA THR A 74 0.69 -23.59 -2.46
C THR A 74 0.02 -22.34 -1.89
N GLY A 75 0.80 -21.49 -1.20
CA GLY A 75 0.26 -20.30 -0.51
C GLY A 75 0.72 -18.96 -1.07
N MET A 76 1.66 -18.92 -2.01
CA MET A 76 2.28 -17.68 -2.48
C MET A 76 2.92 -17.85 -3.86
N ASP A 77 2.98 -16.77 -4.63
CA ASP A 77 3.79 -16.64 -5.83
C ASP A 77 5.03 -15.78 -5.52
N VAL A 78 6.18 -16.15 -6.08
CA VAL A 78 7.46 -15.50 -5.84
C VAL A 78 8.10 -15.10 -7.17
N SER A 79 8.62 -13.88 -7.24
CA SER A 79 9.68 -13.50 -8.18
C SER A 79 11.00 -13.43 -7.44
N PHE A 80 11.96 -14.28 -7.82
CA PHE A 80 13.24 -14.39 -7.14
C PHE A 80 14.40 -13.78 -7.92
N ASN A 81 15.22 -12.98 -7.23
CA ASN A 81 16.40 -12.32 -7.76
C ASN A 81 17.66 -13.15 -7.46
N ALA A 82 18.17 -13.86 -8.47
CA ALA A 82 19.31 -14.75 -8.31
C ALA A 82 20.62 -14.02 -7.98
N ASP A 83 20.74 -12.77 -8.40
CA ASP A 83 21.94 -11.96 -8.21
C ASP A 83 22.01 -11.36 -6.80
N CYS A 84 20.85 -11.14 -6.17
CA CYS A 84 20.74 -10.60 -4.82
C CYS A 84 20.51 -11.66 -3.74
N HIS A 85 20.23 -12.91 -4.14
CA HIS A 85 19.91 -14.04 -3.26
C HIS A 85 18.66 -13.81 -2.37
N ILE A 86 17.70 -13.02 -2.84
CA ILE A 86 16.45 -12.64 -2.17
C ILE A 86 15.30 -12.48 -3.19
N PRO A 87 14.01 -12.49 -2.77
CA PRO A 87 12.91 -12.19 -3.69
C PRO A 87 12.93 -10.72 -4.16
N ASN A 88 12.50 -10.49 -5.41
CA ASN A 88 12.04 -9.16 -5.86
C ASN A 88 10.70 -8.84 -5.17
N TRP A 89 9.78 -9.82 -5.17
CA TRP A 89 8.48 -9.73 -4.50
C TRP A 89 7.92 -11.12 -4.23
N VAL A 90 7.00 -11.19 -3.27
CA VAL A 90 6.15 -12.33 -2.94
C VAL A 90 4.71 -11.85 -2.85
N SER A 91 3.80 -12.57 -3.50
CA SER A 91 2.38 -12.22 -3.64
C SER A 91 1.48 -13.33 -3.14
N TRP A 92 0.42 -13.02 -2.39
CA TRP A 92 -0.55 -14.00 -1.92
C TRP A 92 -1.95 -13.42 -1.68
N GLU A 93 -2.95 -14.30 -1.75
CA GLU A 93 -4.31 -14.03 -1.32
C GLU A 93 -4.51 -14.51 0.13
N LEU A 94 -4.99 -13.61 0.99
CA LEU A 94 -5.40 -13.91 2.35
C LEU A 94 -6.92 -13.76 2.50
N THR A 95 -7.62 -14.87 2.68
CA THR A 95 -9.07 -14.89 2.95
C THR A 95 -9.33 -15.01 4.45
N GLU A 96 -10.53 -14.61 4.89
CA GLU A 96 -10.99 -14.83 6.26
C GLU A 96 -10.79 -16.29 6.69
N GLU A 97 -11.17 -17.24 5.83
CA GLU A 97 -11.01 -18.68 6.07
C GLU A 97 -9.54 -19.05 6.35
N LYS A 98 -8.61 -18.56 5.52
CA LYS A 98 -7.16 -18.81 5.68
C LYS A 98 -6.63 -18.28 7.01
N THR A 99 -7.24 -17.24 7.59
CA THR A 99 -6.85 -16.71 8.92
C THR A 99 -7.23 -17.62 10.10
N ASN A 100 -8.17 -18.55 9.90
CA ASN A 100 -8.65 -19.46 10.95
C ASN A 100 -7.83 -20.76 11.07
N GLY A 101 -6.74 -20.87 10.30
CA GLY A 101 -5.87 -22.03 10.28
C GLY A 101 -5.22 -22.35 11.64
N THR A 102 -5.14 -23.64 11.94
CA THR A 102 -4.62 -24.17 13.21
C THR A 102 -3.29 -24.90 13.10
N VAL A 103 -2.74 -25.03 11.87
CA VAL A 103 -1.43 -25.66 11.65
C VAL A 103 -0.37 -24.96 12.50
N PRO A 104 0.43 -25.70 13.28
CA PRO A 104 1.50 -25.11 14.07
C PRO A 104 2.56 -24.50 13.16
N ARG A 105 3.21 -23.44 13.63
CA ARG A 105 4.32 -22.82 12.89
C ARG A 105 5.45 -23.85 12.74
N GLY A 106 5.95 -24.04 11.52
CA GLY A 106 7.19 -24.78 11.28
C GLY A 106 8.43 -24.05 11.78
N ASP A 107 9.59 -24.67 11.60
CA ASP A 107 10.91 -24.09 11.89
C ASP A 107 12.02 -24.57 10.93
N GLU A 108 11.68 -25.39 9.94
CA GLU A 108 12.62 -25.97 8.98
C GLU A 108 12.80 -25.07 7.76
N PHE A 109 13.81 -24.20 7.80
CA PHE A 109 14.23 -23.41 6.64
C PHE A 109 14.94 -24.30 5.61
N PHE A 110 14.60 -24.13 4.33
CA PHE A 110 15.18 -24.94 3.26
C PHE A 110 15.48 -24.13 2.00
N VAL A 111 16.38 -24.69 1.19
CA VAL A 111 16.73 -24.16 -0.13
C VAL A 111 15.90 -24.89 -1.18
N ASP A 112 15.06 -24.15 -1.90
CA ASP A 112 14.29 -24.73 -3.01
C ASP A 112 15.25 -25.14 -4.16
N PRO A 113 15.31 -26.43 -4.53
CA PRO A 113 16.22 -26.91 -5.57
C PRO A 113 15.88 -26.40 -6.98
N GLU A 114 14.67 -25.88 -7.19
CA GLU A 114 14.25 -25.31 -8.47
C GLU A 114 14.64 -23.83 -8.62
N ILE A 115 14.97 -23.14 -7.52
CA ILE A 115 15.36 -21.74 -7.52
C ILE A 115 16.88 -21.60 -7.44
N LYS A 116 17.47 -21.06 -8.50
CA LYS A 116 18.91 -20.82 -8.55
C LYS A 116 19.25 -19.59 -7.72
N GLY A 117 20.37 -19.65 -6.99
CA GLY A 117 20.86 -18.52 -6.21
C GLY A 117 20.07 -18.28 -4.91
N CYS A 118 19.30 -19.25 -4.41
CA CYS A 118 18.77 -19.15 -3.05
C CYS A 118 19.92 -19.07 -2.03
N ALA A 119 19.74 -18.21 -1.02
CA ALA A 119 20.60 -18.20 0.16
C ALA A 119 20.48 -19.52 0.94
N TYR A 120 21.49 -19.83 1.74
CA TYR A 120 21.47 -20.95 2.67
C TYR A 120 21.26 -20.49 4.11
N ASP A 121 20.85 -21.42 4.97
CA ASP A 121 20.66 -21.16 6.38
C ASP A 121 21.90 -20.61 7.08
N TYR A 122 23.09 -21.09 6.71
CA TYR A 122 24.34 -20.66 7.28
C TYR A 122 24.71 -19.21 6.90
N ASP A 123 24.21 -18.67 5.78
CA ASP A 123 24.49 -17.28 5.38
C ASP A 123 23.91 -16.27 6.39
N TYR A 124 22.83 -16.66 7.08
CA TYR A 124 22.16 -15.83 8.09
C TYR A 124 22.71 -16.04 9.50
N ARG A 125 23.37 -17.18 9.77
CA ARG A 125 23.83 -17.52 11.14
C ARG A 125 24.93 -16.54 11.58
N GLY A 126 24.71 -15.88 12.71
CA GLY A 126 25.67 -14.92 13.27
C GLY A 126 25.77 -13.59 12.52
N SER A 127 24.93 -13.35 11.51
CA SER A 127 24.92 -12.11 10.72
C SER A 127 24.32 -10.91 11.46
N GLY A 128 23.50 -11.16 12.49
CA GLY A 128 22.70 -10.13 13.16
C GLY A 128 21.34 -9.87 12.50
N TYR A 129 21.03 -10.54 11.38
CA TYR A 129 19.74 -10.47 10.69
C TYR A 129 18.90 -11.72 10.93
N ASP A 130 17.60 -11.51 11.08
CA ASP A 130 16.60 -12.57 11.06
C ASP A 130 16.36 -13.05 9.63
N ARG A 131 15.86 -14.29 9.51
CA ARG A 131 15.27 -14.82 8.27
C ARG A 131 13.85 -14.26 8.14
N GLY A 132 13.77 -13.01 7.69
CA GLY A 132 12.52 -12.26 7.59
C GLY A 132 11.66 -12.80 6.47
N HIS A 133 10.45 -13.24 6.80
CA HIS A 133 9.49 -13.74 5.80
C HIS A 133 8.88 -12.56 5.03
N MET A 134 8.68 -12.72 3.71
CA MET A 134 7.83 -11.80 2.94
C MET A 134 6.36 -12.21 3.10
N ALA A 135 6.02 -13.45 2.74
CA ALA A 135 4.76 -14.10 3.09
C ALA A 135 4.91 -14.82 4.45
N PRO A 136 4.24 -14.35 5.52
CA PRO A 136 4.53 -14.83 6.86
C PRO A 136 3.89 -16.18 7.15
N ALA A 137 4.56 -17.01 7.97
CA ALA A 137 4.03 -18.29 8.42
C ALA A 137 2.64 -18.18 9.11
N GLY A 138 2.36 -17.04 9.75
CA GLY A 138 1.06 -16.76 10.37
C GLY A 138 -0.12 -16.76 9.38
N ASP A 139 0.15 -16.51 8.09
CA ASP A 139 -0.84 -16.46 7.02
C ASP A 139 -1.00 -17.81 6.30
N MET A 140 -0.14 -18.80 6.63
CA MET A 140 -0.10 -20.13 6.01
C MET A 140 -0.65 -21.25 6.89
N LYS A 141 -1.25 -20.91 8.04
CA LYS A 141 -1.74 -21.88 9.03
C LYS A 141 -2.90 -22.75 8.57
N TRP A 142 -3.45 -22.50 7.38
CA TRP A 142 -4.59 -23.22 6.80
C TRP A 142 -4.18 -24.50 6.06
N SER A 143 -2.88 -24.71 5.78
CA SER A 143 -2.38 -25.90 5.10
C SER A 143 -0.96 -26.23 5.57
N GLN A 144 -0.71 -27.50 5.93
CA GLN A 144 0.65 -27.94 6.30
C GLN A 144 1.63 -27.71 5.16
N LYS A 145 1.22 -27.98 3.92
CA LYS A 145 2.07 -27.76 2.74
C LYS A 145 2.42 -26.28 2.54
N ALA A 146 1.44 -25.39 2.70
CA ALA A 146 1.69 -23.95 2.61
C ALA A 146 2.59 -23.46 3.75
N MET A 147 2.40 -24.00 4.97
CA MET A 147 3.26 -23.75 6.12
C MET A 147 4.71 -24.17 5.84
N ASP A 148 4.94 -25.38 5.32
CA ASP A 148 6.29 -25.87 5.06
C ASP A 148 6.95 -25.05 3.95
N GLU A 149 6.24 -24.81 2.84
CA GLU A 149 6.75 -24.07 1.68
C GLU A 149 7.11 -22.61 2.00
N CYS A 150 6.45 -21.97 2.97
CA CYS A 150 6.77 -20.58 3.33
C CYS A 150 8.13 -20.42 4.03
N PHE A 151 8.78 -21.51 4.47
CA PHE A 151 10.13 -21.50 5.02
C PHE A 151 11.24 -21.62 3.96
N SER A 152 10.88 -21.64 2.67
CA SER A 152 11.87 -21.55 1.58
C SER A 152 12.68 -20.25 1.67
N PHE A 153 13.99 -20.32 1.44
CA PHE A 153 14.84 -19.12 1.29
C PHE A 153 14.44 -18.23 0.11
N ALA A 154 13.63 -18.73 -0.84
CA ALA A 154 13.02 -17.89 -1.86
C ALA A 154 12.03 -16.84 -1.28
N ASN A 155 11.54 -17.06 -0.05
CA ASN A 155 10.63 -16.16 0.68
C ASN A 155 11.33 -15.39 1.81
N MET A 156 12.66 -15.43 1.89
CA MET A 156 13.42 -14.80 2.98
C MET A 156 14.18 -13.57 2.50
N CYS A 157 14.23 -12.55 3.35
CA CYS A 157 15.17 -11.45 3.25
C CYS A 157 15.87 -11.21 4.60
N PRO A 158 17.11 -10.67 4.61
CA PRO A 158 17.76 -10.22 5.83
C PRO A 158 17.01 -9.05 6.46
N GLN A 159 16.35 -9.29 7.60
CA GLN A 159 15.62 -8.27 8.35
C GLN A 159 16.25 -8.05 9.73
N LEU A 160 16.43 -6.80 10.13
CA LEU A 160 16.79 -6.50 11.51
C LEU A 160 15.66 -6.93 12.45
N HIS A 161 16.02 -7.53 13.57
CA HIS A 161 15.06 -8.02 14.55
C HIS A 161 14.07 -6.93 15.02
N SER A 162 14.53 -5.68 15.12
CA SER A 162 13.70 -4.54 15.50
C SER A 162 12.60 -4.19 14.50
N LEU A 163 12.80 -4.50 13.21
CA LEU A 163 11.74 -4.44 12.20
C LEU A 163 10.87 -5.70 12.28
N ASN A 164 11.50 -6.87 12.14
CA ASN A 164 10.84 -8.17 11.98
C ASN A 164 9.86 -8.48 13.13
N ASN A 165 10.31 -8.31 14.38
CA ASN A 165 9.48 -8.51 15.57
C ASN A 165 8.78 -7.21 16.06
N GLY A 166 8.89 -6.13 15.29
CA GLY A 166 8.33 -4.82 15.59
C GLY A 166 7.18 -4.44 14.65
N SER A 167 7.33 -3.33 13.94
CA SER A 167 6.27 -2.78 13.08
C SER A 167 5.89 -3.69 11.91
N TRP A 168 6.80 -4.55 11.45
CA TRP A 168 6.51 -5.50 10.39
C TRP A 168 5.49 -6.55 10.82
N LYS A 169 5.74 -7.19 11.96
CA LYS A 169 4.79 -8.12 12.60
C LYS A 169 3.45 -7.45 12.91
N SER A 170 3.46 -6.20 13.39
CA SER A 170 2.21 -5.45 13.62
C SER A 170 1.40 -5.27 12.34
N LEU A 171 2.06 -5.01 11.21
CA LEU A 171 1.40 -4.91 9.91
C LEU A 171 0.85 -6.27 9.45
N GLU A 172 1.57 -7.37 9.66
CA GLU A 172 1.07 -8.72 9.37
C GLU A 172 -0.18 -9.07 10.19
N GLU A 173 -0.20 -8.74 11.48
CA GLU A 173 -1.37 -8.90 12.34
C GLU A 173 -2.57 -8.08 11.86
N LYS A 174 -2.31 -6.87 11.33
CA LYS A 174 -3.36 -6.06 10.70
C LYS A 174 -3.87 -6.62 9.39
N CYS A 175 -3.00 -7.18 8.54
CA CYS A 175 -3.43 -7.85 7.32
C CYS A 175 -4.43 -8.98 7.64
N ARG A 176 -4.15 -9.81 8.64
CA ARG A 176 -5.11 -10.84 9.11
C ARG A 176 -6.42 -10.23 9.62
N THR A 177 -6.36 -9.11 10.33
CA THR A 177 -7.58 -8.40 10.78
C THR A 177 -8.39 -7.89 9.60
N TRP A 178 -7.76 -7.29 8.59
CA TRP A 178 -8.45 -6.80 7.39
C TRP A 178 -9.03 -7.94 6.56
N ALA A 179 -8.32 -9.05 6.39
CA ALA A 179 -8.86 -10.25 5.75
C ALA A 179 -10.12 -10.78 6.44
N GLN A 180 -10.20 -10.70 7.77
CA GLN A 180 -11.38 -11.10 8.54
C GLN A 180 -12.56 -10.13 8.39
N ILE A 181 -12.30 -8.84 8.13
CA ILE A 181 -13.33 -7.81 8.02
C ILE A 181 -13.85 -7.72 6.58
N ASP A 182 -12.94 -7.76 5.61
CA ASP A 182 -13.21 -7.59 4.19
C ASP A 182 -13.47 -8.93 3.47
N GLY A 183 -13.38 -10.05 4.19
CA GLY A 183 -13.54 -11.41 3.67
C GLY A 183 -12.32 -11.93 2.88
N LYS A 184 -11.67 -11.07 2.08
CA LYS A 184 -10.37 -11.36 1.45
C LYS A 184 -9.59 -10.10 1.10
N ILE A 185 -8.26 -10.21 1.14
CA ILE A 185 -7.33 -9.20 0.66
C ILE A 185 -6.23 -9.86 -0.18
N TYR A 186 -5.58 -9.06 -1.02
CA TYR A 186 -4.40 -9.46 -1.79
C TYR A 186 -3.21 -8.64 -1.31
N ILE A 187 -2.06 -9.29 -1.16
CA ILE A 187 -0.87 -8.69 -0.58
C ILE A 187 0.32 -8.98 -1.48
N VAL A 188 1.10 -7.95 -1.79
CA VAL A 188 2.43 -8.09 -2.41
C VAL A 188 3.46 -7.47 -1.47
N CYS A 189 4.57 -8.16 -1.27
CA CYS A 189 5.58 -7.83 -0.28
C CYS A 189 6.99 -8.09 -0.82
N GLY A 190 7.94 -7.21 -0.53
CA GLY A 190 9.31 -7.39 -0.98
C GLY A 190 10.29 -6.35 -0.43
N PRO A 191 11.59 -6.50 -0.74
CA PRO A 191 12.58 -5.46 -0.52
C PRO A 191 12.45 -4.33 -1.55
N ILE A 192 12.96 -3.14 -1.21
CA ILE A 192 13.19 -2.08 -2.21
C ILE A 192 14.67 -2.10 -2.58
N MET A 193 14.96 -2.33 -3.87
CA MET A 193 16.31 -2.47 -4.44
C MET A 193 16.71 -1.28 -5.32
N ASP A 194 16.42 -0.06 -4.85
CA ASP A 194 16.69 1.20 -5.58
C ASP A 194 18.02 1.87 -5.21
N GLU A 195 18.70 1.34 -4.18
CA GLU A 195 19.97 1.84 -3.66
C GLU A 195 20.97 0.69 -3.48
N THR A 196 22.23 1.02 -3.18
CA THR A 196 23.21 0.01 -2.72
C THR A 196 22.74 -0.65 -1.42
N PRO A 197 23.03 -1.96 -1.22
CA PRO A 197 22.63 -2.66 0.00
C PRO A 197 23.25 -2.03 1.25
N LEU A 198 22.67 -2.32 2.42
CA LEU A 198 23.32 -2.01 3.69
C LEU A 198 24.67 -2.72 3.80
N GLU A 199 24.68 -4.00 3.45
CA GLU A 199 25.84 -4.87 3.43
C GLU A 199 25.52 -6.18 2.68
N TYR A 200 26.47 -7.10 2.65
CA TYR A 200 26.27 -8.46 2.17
C TYR A 200 26.61 -9.44 3.30
N ILE A 201 25.72 -10.40 3.55
CA ILE A 201 25.91 -11.41 4.60
C ILE A 201 26.20 -12.79 4.01
N GLY A 202 26.87 -13.63 4.80
CA GLY A 202 27.18 -15.00 4.41
C GLY A 202 28.24 -15.14 3.32
N ASP A 203 28.52 -16.39 2.98
CA ASP A 203 29.46 -16.74 1.91
C ASP A 203 28.82 -16.52 0.54
N SER A 204 27.50 -16.70 0.45
CA SER A 204 26.70 -16.43 -0.75
C SER A 204 26.58 -14.94 -1.07
N LYS A 205 27.00 -14.03 -0.17
CA LYS A 205 26.81 -12.57 -0.33
C LYS A 205 25.34 -12.19 -0.53
N VAL A 206 24.50 -12.61 0.41
CA VAL A 206 23.07 -12.25 0.42
C VAL A 206 22.92 -10.75 0.59
N TRP A 207 22.17 -10.12 -0.32
CA TRP A 207 21.95 -8.68 -0.33
C TRP A 207 21.06 -8.26 0.84
N VAL A 208 21.49 -7.26 1.63
CA VAL A 208 20.72 -6.75 2.76
C VAL A 208 19.94 -5.49 2.36
N PRO A 209 18.59 -5.53 2.34
CA PRO A 209 17.76 -4.38 1.98
C PRO A 209 17.84 -3.23 2.97
N ARG A 210 17.77 -2.01 2.44
CA ARG A 210 17.60 -0.79 3.23
C ARG A 210 16.16 -0.58 3.68
N ARG A 211 15.21 -1.01 2.86
CA ARG A 211 13.77 -0.84 3.07
C ARG A 211 13.01 -2.04 2.54
N PHE A 212 11.81 -2.22 3.08
CA PHE A 212 10.83 -3.20 2.64
C PHE A 212 9.53 -2.49 2.29
N PHE A 213 8.83 -3.03 1.31
CA PHE A 213 7.49 -2.61 0.96
C PHE A 213 6.46 -3.70 1.24
N LYS A 214 5.22 -3.28 1.48
CA LYS A 214 4.04 -4.14 1.42
C LYS A 214 2.87 -3.35 0.86
N VAL A 215 2.24 -3.84 -0.20
CA VAL A 215 1.02 -3.27 -0.78
C VAL A 215 -0.14 -4.23 -0.56
N ILE A 216 -1.30 -3.69 -0.19
CA ILE A 216 -2.50 -4.44 0.16
C ILE A 216 -3.69 -3.83 -0.56
N ILE A 217 -4.51 -4.68 -1.19
CA ILE A 217 -5.82 -4.30 -1.73
C ILE A 217 -6.95 -5.13 -1.12
N ALA A 218 -8.09 -4.48 -0.92
CA ALA A 218 -9.37 -5.08 -0.58
C ALA A 218 -10.39 -4.71 -1.68
N PRO A 219 -10.27 -5.29 -2.89
CA PRO A 219 -11.02 -4.83 -4.07
C PRO A 219 -12.51 -5.13 -3.98
N TYR A 220 -12.91 -6.06 -3.10
CA TYR A 220 -14.30 -6.45 -2.85
C TYR A 220 -14.85 -5.83 -1.56
N SER A 221 -14.17 -4.84 -0.97
CA SER A 221 -14.75 -4.03 0.11
C SER A 221 -15.60 -2.90 -0.49
N THR A 222 -16.49 -2.31 0.32
CA THR A 222 -17.32 -1.17 -0.09
C THR A 222 -17.04 0.03 0.82
N PRO A 223 -16.35 1.08 0.34
CA PRO A 223 -15.68 1.19 -0.97
C PRO A 223 -14.46 0.26 -1.07
N ALA A 224 -13.99 -0.03 -2.29
CA ALA A 224 -12.72 -0.73 -2.47
C ALA A 224 -11.54 0.11 -1.97
N ARG A 225 -10.51 -0.54 -1.45
CA ARG A 225 -9.39 0.15 -0.77
C ARG A 225 -8.04 -0.44 -1.17
N GLY A 226 -7.05 0.45 -1.25
CA GLY A 226 -5.63 0.14 -1.41
C GLY A 226 -4.78 0.85 -0.37
N ILE A 227 -3.62 0.28 -0.04
CA ILE A 227 -2.59 0.93 0.77
C ILE A 227 -1.22 0.31 0.53
N GLY A 228 -0.19 1.16 0.49
CA GLY A 228 1.21 0.75 0.53
C GLY A 228 1.86 1.07 1.87
N PHE A 229 2.93 0.36 2.19
CA PHE A 229 3.82 0.68 3.30
C PHE A 229 5.27 0.60 2.85
N ILE A 230 6.10 1.56 3.26
CA ILE A 230 7.55 1.53 3.06
C ILE A 230 8.24 1.68 4.42
N MET A 231 8.89 0.62 4.88
CA MET A 231 9.56 0.59 6.19
C MET A 231 11.07 0.49 6.04
N PRO A 232 11.87 1.26 6.82
CA PRO A 232 13.31 1.04 6.91
C PRO A 232 13.59 -0.34 7.51
N ASN A 233 14.69 -0.98 7.09
CA ASN A 233 15.22 -2.19 7.70
C ASN A 233 15.81 -1.85 9.08
N GLY A 234 14.93 -1.70 10.07
CA GLY A 234 15.27 -1.29 11.42
C GLY A 234 14.06 -0.75 12.19
N THR A 235 14.34 0.04 13.24
CA THR A 235 13.28 0.59 14.08
C THR A 235 12.44 1.62 13.31
N VAL A 236 11.13 1.40 13.29
CA VAL A 236 10.16 2.35 12.71
C VAL A 236 9.68 3.31 13.80
N VAL A 237 10.18 4.54 13.75
CA VAL A 237 9.84 5.58 14.74
C VAL A 237 8.39 6.02 14.56
N GLY A 238 7.60 5.88 15.63
CA GLY A 238 6.19 6.21 15.62
C GLY A 238 5.28 5.14 14.99
N GLY A 239 5.80 3.94 14.70
CA GLY A 239 5.02 2.78 14.26
C GLY A 239 4.66 2.75 12.78
N MET A 240 4.09 1.62 12.33
CA MET A 240 3.78 1.34 10.93
C MET A 240 2.93 2.42 10.24
N GLN A 241 2.08 3.15 10.98
CA GLN A 241 1.22 4.20 10.43
C GLN A 241 2.00 5.34 9.75
N ASN A 242 3.21 5.63 10.25
CA ASN A 242 4.06 6.68 9.68
C ASN A 242 4.72 6.25 8.37
N CYS A 243 4.63 4.96 8.03
CA CYS A 243 5.19 4.36 6.83
C CYS A 243 4.14 4.10 5.76
N ALA A 244 2.87 4.46 6.00
CA ALA A 244 1.80 4.31 5.02
C ALA A 244 2.02 5.27 3.84
N VAL A 245 1.86 4.76 2.63
CA VAL A 245 1.99 5.45 1.35
C VAL A 245 0.92 4.96 0.36
N SER A 246 0.82 5.59 -0.81
CA SER A 246 0.06 5.06 -1.94
C SER A 246 0.77 3.85 -2.56
N ILE A 247 0.04 3.06 -3.35
CA ILE A 247 0.64 1.96 -4.13
C ILE A 247 1.53 2.56 -5.23
N ASP A 248 1.10 3.65 -5.87
CA ASP A 248 1.90 4.41 -6.87
C ASP A 248 3.33 4.75 -6.37
N GLU A 249 3.48 5.15 -5.10
CA GLU A 249 4.79 5.51 -4.56
C GLU A 249 5.68 4.28 -4.39
N VAL A 250 5.09 3.10 -4.14
CA VAL A 250 5.83 1.84 -4.10
C VAL A 250 6.24 1.41 -5.51
N GLU A 251 5.35 1.53 -6.49
CA GLU A 251 5.65 1.23 -7.91
C GLU A 251 6.77 2.10 -8.42
N LYS A 252 6.71 3.40 -8.16
CA LYS A 252 7.75 4.36 -8.55
C LYS A 252 9.14 3.99 -8.01
N LEU A 253 9.22 3.41 -6.81
CA LEU A 253 10.49 3.00 -6.20
C LEU A 253 10.96 1.62 -6.65
N THR A 254 10.05 0.71 -6.97
CA THR A 254 10.38 -0.69 -7.31
C THR A 254 10.49 -0.92 -8.83
N GLY A 255 9.83 -0.08 -9.62
CA GLY A 255 9.59 -0.29 -11.06
C GLY A 255 8.68 -1.48 -11.36
N HIS A 256 7.99 -2.02 -10.35
CA HIS A 256 6.95 -3.04 -10.52
C HIS A 256 5.63 -2.36 -10.84
N ASP A 257 4.76 -3.09 -11.50
CA ASP A 257 3.34 -2.75 -11.68
C ASP A 257 2.53 -3.84 -10.96
N PHE A 258 1.82 -3.42 -9.91
CA PHE A 258 1.05 -4.29 -9.02
C PHE A 258 -0.41 -4.27 -9.46
N PHE A 259 -1.13 -5.37 -9.26
CA PHE A 259 -2.59 -5.40 -9.48
C PHE A 259 -3.10 -5.00 -10.88
N SER A 260 -2.21 -4.91 -11.89
CA SER A 260 -2.41 -4.74 -13.36
C SER A 260 -3.58 -5.45 -14.05
N THR A 261 -4.31 -6.31 -13.34
CA THR A 261 -5.51 -7.00 -13.83
C THR A 261 -6.80 -6.32 -13.38
N LEU A 262 -6.72 -5.28 -12.55
CA LEU A 262 -7.82 -4.38 -12.26
C LEU A 262 -8.16 -3.54 -13.51
N PRO A 263 -9.42 -3.12 -13.68
CA PRO A 263 -9.77 -2.09 -14.65
C PRO A 263 -9.05 -0.79 -14.32
N ASP A 264 -8.53 -0.09 -15.34
CA ASP A 264 -7.74 1.13 -15.20
C ASP A 264 -8.38 2.17 -14.25
N ASP A 265 -9.71 2.35 -14.29
CA ASP A 265 -10.41 3.31 -13.44
C ASP A 265 -10.44 2.89 -11.95
N VAL A 266 -10.55 1.59 -11.69
CA VAL A 266 -10.50 1.02 -10.34
C VAL A 266 -9.08 1.02 -9.81
N GLU A 267 -8.11 0.70 -10.67
CA GLU A 267 -6.67 0.73 -10.37
C GLU A 267 -6.23 2.15 -10.00
N GLU A 268 -6.44 3.14 -10.87
CA GLU A 268 -6.10 4.55 -10.60
C GLU A 268 -6.73 5.07 -9.30
N GLN A 269 -7.98 4.66 -9.00
CA GLN A 269 -8.65 5.04 -7.77
C GLN A 269 -8.03 4.37 -6.54
N ILE A 270 -7.70 3.08 -6.60
CA ILE A 270 -7.20 2.31 -5.45
C ILE A 270 -5.75 2.67 -5.16
N GLU A 271 -4.93 2.84 -6.19
CA GLU A 271 -3.48 2.95 -6.05
C GLU A 271 -3.04 4.32 -5.57
N SER A 272 -3.76 5.37 -5.96
CA SER A 272 -3.53 6.74 -5.48
C SER A 272 -3.96 6.99 -4.03
N GLN A 273 -4.69 6.07 -3.40
CA GLN A 273 -5.15 6.23 -2.01
C GLN A 273 -4.03 6.05 -1.00
N CYS A 274 -3.94 6.99 -0.05
CA CYS A 274 -3.09 6.88 1.14
C CYS A 274 -3.87 7.29 2.40
N ASN A 275 -5.02 6.66 2.64
CA ASN A 275 -5.85 6.96 3.81
C ASN A 275 -5.67 5.92 4.93
N PHE A 276 -4.55 5.96 5.64
CA PHE A 276 -4.31 5.03 6.76
C PHE A 276 -5.42 5.06 7.82
N HIS A 277 -6.12 6.19 8.00
CA HIS A 277 -7.21 6.28 8.97
C HIS A 277 -8.32 5.25 8.68
N GLN A 278 -8.74 5.11 7.42
CA GLN A 278 -9.72 4.11 6.99
C GLN A 278 -9.28 2.68 7.32
N TRP A 279 -7.98 2.40 7.28
CA TRP A 279 -7.42 1.09 7.62
C TRP A 279 -7.26 0.87 9.13
N SER A 280 -7.03 1.94 9.88
CA SER A 280 -6.72 1.92 11.32
C SER A 280 -7.94 1.76 12.24
N THR A 281 -9.10 2.23 11.79
CA THR A 281 -10.33 2.28 12.60
C THR A 281 -11.13 0.98 12.55
N LEU A 282 -10.78 0.08 11.62
CA LEU A 282 -11.41 -1.23 11.47
C LEU A 282 -11.13 -2.10 12.70
N LYS A 283 -12.21 -2.51 13.36
CA LYS A 283 -12.22 -3.39 14.53
C LYS A 283 -13.30 -4.44 14.31
N LYS A 284 -13.01 -5.66 14.72
CA LYS A 284 -14.00 -6.74 14.85
C LYS A 284 -14.81 -6.55 16.12
#